data_AF-A0A1Q7IHE4-F1
#
_entry.id   AF-A0A1Q7IHE4-F1
#
_cell.length_a   1.000
_cell.length_b   1.000
_cell.length_c   1.000
_cell.angle_alpha   90.00
_cell.angle_beta   90.00
_cell.angle_gamma   90.00
#
_symmetry.space_group_name_H-M   'P 1'
#
loop_
_entity.id
_entity.type
_entity.pdbx_description
1 polymer ?
#
loop_
_entity_poly.entity_id
_entity_poly.type
_entity_poly.pdbx_seq_one_letter_code
_entity_poly.pdbx_strand_id
1 'polypeptide(L)'
;MNMKPAPEIVSQRLKSQFAPAYLTLTSIIQGVALAVLAARVEATYTQFDSTDWLLTIATFLAFVTLWHEYLMQALAFVWIPTLLDSLVPFAFLACELLAAHFVYNGLRGWLLALGLSFVVGVVAQLLTLTQARLLSEENRDVVRALAPQSRIRAALGAVIIVASLCAWALYDVLRLGQEQFVVALVAFVGIIVFLGSSVPYWNRLLAYTRGEFEAQRPRSVQ
;
A
#
# COMPACT_ATOMS: atom_id res chain seq x y z
N MET A 1 -24.69 34.99 -11.78
CA MET A 1 -24.12 33.63 -11.68
C MET A 1 -22.70 33.68 -12.21
N ASN A 2 -21.68 33.64 -11.36
CA ASN A 2 -20.29 33.53 -11.82
C ASN A 2 -20.09 32.11 -12.36
N MET A 3 -20.12 31.96 -13.70
CA MET A 3 -19.73 30.69 -14.33
C MET A 3 -18.25 30.49 -14.08
N LYS A 4 -17.89 29.37 -13.45
CA LYS A 4 -16.49 28.97 -13.31
C LYS A 4 -15.87 28.83 -14.71
N PRO A 5 -14.63 29.30 -14.92
CA PRO A 5 -13.95 29.15 -16.20
C PRO A 5 -13.78 27.67 -16.56
N ALA A 6 -13.84 27.35 -17.87
CA ALA A 6 -13.82 25.96 -18.37
C ALA A 6 -12.69 25.07 -17.81
N PRO A 7 -11.44 25.56 -17.61
CA PRO A 7 -10.38 24.78 -16.97
C PRO A 7 -10.71 24.35 -15.53
N GLU A 8 -11.40 25.18 -14.76
CA GLU A 8 -11.78 24.88 -13.38
C GLU A 8 -12.84 23.78 -13.32
N ILE A 9 -13.78 23.78 -14.29
CA ILE A 9 -14.80 22.72 -14.44
C ILE A 9 -14.15 21.37 -14.72
N VAL A 10 -13.18 21.32 -15.64
CA VAL A 10 -12.47 20.08 -15.99
C VAL A 10 -11.64 19.58 -14.81
N SER A 11 -10.91 20.47 -14.13
CA SER A 11 -10.12 20.14 -12.93
C SER A 11 -11.00 19.55 -11.82
N GLN A 12 -12.14 20.19 -11.53
CA GLN A 12 -13.08 19.71 -10.52
C GLN A 12 -13.66 18.33 -10.89
N ARG A 13 -13.95 18.09 -12.17
CA ARG A 13 -14.40 16.77 -12.64
C ARG A 13 -13.34 15.70 -12.46
N LEU A 14 -12.08 15.98 -12.84
CA LEU A 14 -10.98 15.03 -12.68
C LEU A 14 -10.77 14.65 -11.20
N LYS A 15 -10.73 15.64 -10.31
CA LYS A 15 -10.57 15.41 -8.86
C LYS A 15 -11.70 14.56 -8.27
N SER A 16 -12.94 14.86 -8.64
CA SER A 16 -14.12 14.19 -8.06
C SER A 16 -14.36 12.78 -8.60
N GLN A 17 -14.01 12.51 -9.85
CA GLN A 17 -14.25 11.19 -10.48
C GLN A 17 -13.10 10.21 -10.27
N PHE A 18 -11.89 10.71 -10.01
CA PHE A 18 -10.72 9.85 -9.93
C PHE A 18 -10.80 8.85 -8.78
N ALA A 19 -10.97 9.29 -7.53
CA ALA A 19 -10.98 8.38 -6.39
C ALA A 19 -12.04 7.26 -6.51
N PRO A 20 -13.31 7.55 -6.89
CA PRO A 20 -14.30 6.49 -7.13
C PRO A 20 -13.91 5.52 -8.26
N ALA A 21 -13.46 6.02 -9.41
CA ALA A 21 -13.04 5.18 -10.53
C ALA A 21 -11.86 4.29 -10.15
N TYR A 22 -10.91 4.84 -9.42
CA TYR A 22 -9.70 4.17 -8.97
C TYR A 22 -9.98 3.07 -7.93
N LEU A 23 -10.85 3.34 -6.95
CA LEU A 23 -11.27 2.35 -5.95
C LEU A 23 -12.07 1.21 -6.61
N THR A 24 -12.88 1.52 -7.62
CA THR A 24 -13.60 0.51 -8.41
C THR A 24 -12.62 -0.41 -9.13
N LEU A 25 -11.66 0.17 -9.86
CA LEU A 25 -10.62 -0.60 -10.56
C LEU A 25 -9.80 -1.46 -9.59
N THR A 26 -9.39 -0.88 -8.45
CA THR A 26 -8.64 -1.60 -7.41
C THR A 26 -9.45 -2.77 -6.87
N SER A 27 -10.76 -2.61 -6.65
CA SER A 27 -11.63 -3.69 -6.15
C SER A 27 -11.76 -4.83 -7.16
N ILE A 28 -11.85 -4.53 -8.46
CA ILE A 28 -11.86 -5.54 -9.53
C ILE A 28 -10.55 -6.33 -9.52
N ILE A 29 -9.42 -5.62 -9.48
CA ILE A 29 -8.07 -6.20 -9.44
C ILE A 29 -7.88 -7.10 -8.20
N GLN A 30 -8.34 -6.64 -7.03
CA GLN A 30 -8.31 -7.44 -5.79
C GLN A 30 -9.11 -8.73 -5.92
N GLY A 31 -10.28 -8.69 -6.56
CA GLY A 31 -11.06 -9.89 -6.86
C GLY A 31 -10.28 -10.90 -7.72
N VAL A 32 -9.55 -10.42 -8.73
CA VAL A 32 -8.68 -11.26 -9.57
C VAL A 32 -7.53 -11.85 -8.76
N ALA A 33 -6.83 -11.04 -7.96
CA ALA A 33 -5.72 -11.50 -7.13
C ALA A 33 -6.15 -12.58 -6.13
N LEU A 34 -7.27 -12.37 -5.43
CA LEU A 34 -7.84 -13.34 -4.49
C LEU A 34 -8.26 -14.64 -5.19
N ALA A 35 -8.86 -14.54 -6.38
CA ALA A 35 -9.23 -15.72 -7.16
C ALA A 35 -8.00 -16.54 -7.58
N VAL A 36 -6.90 -15.88 -7.96
CA VAL A 36 -5.64 -16.56 -8.30
C VAL A 36 -4.99 -17.20 -7.08
N LEU A 37 -5.00 -16.54 -5.92
CA LEU A 37 -4.53 -17.14 -4.67
C LEU A 37 -5.37 -18.38 -4.31
N ALA A 38 -6.70 -18.27 -4.37
CA ALA A 38 -7.60 -19.38 -4.10
C ALA A 38 -7.37 -20.56 -5.06
N ALA A 39 -7.26 -20.30 -6.36
CA ALA A 39 -6.97 -21.32 -7.36
C ALA A 39 -5.60 -21.98 -7.13
N ARG A 40 -4.59 -21.22 -6.71
CA ARG A 40 -3.28 -21.77 -6.36
C ARG A 40 -3.37 -22.70 -5.17
N VAL A 41 -4.05 -22.28 -4.09
CA VAL A 41 -4.28 -23.10 -2.90
C VAL A 41 -5.03 -24.37 -3.28
N GLU A 42 -6.14 -24.27 -4.02
CA GLU A 42 -6.93 -25.43 -4.47
C GLU A 42 -6.08 -26.44 -5.25
N ALA A 43 -5.17 -25.96 -6.10
CA ALA A 43 -4.30 -26.83 -6.89
C ALA A 43 -3.19 -27.53 -6.09
N THR A 44 -2.84 -27.04 -4.89
CA THR A 44 -1.60 -27.46 -4.20
C THR A 44 -1.75 -27.79 -2.71
N TYR A 45 -2.90 -27.51 -2.08
CA TYR A 45 -3.09 -27.62 -0.62
C TYR A 45 -2.83 -29.02 -0.05
N THR A 46 -3.00 -30.08 -0.83
CA THR A 46 -2.75 -31.46 -0.39
C THR A 46 -1.27 -31.75 -0.13
N GLN A 47 -0.38 -30.89 -0.63
CA GLN A 47 1.08 -31.00 -0.49
C GLN A 47 1.66 -29.88 0.40
N PHE A 48 0.81 -29.01 0.96
CA PHE A 48 1.27 -27.88 1.77
C PHE A 48 1.87 -28.34 3.08
N ASP A 49 3.02 -27.76 3.40
CA ASP A 49 3.55 -27.78 4.76
C ASP A 49 3.10 -26.52 5.54
N SER A 50 3.60 -26.36 6.76
CA SER A 50 3.30 -25.19 7.60
C SER A 50 3.84 -23.88 7.01
N THR A 51 4.92 -23.93 6.24
CA THR A 51 5.50 -22.76 5.57
C THR A 51 4.59 -22.29 4.45
N ASP A 52 4.09 -23.19 3.61
CA ASP A 52 3.19 -22.85 2.50
C ASP A 52 1.87 -22.22 3.01
N TRP A 53 1.32 -22.76 4.11
CA TRP A 53 0.16 -22.14 4.78
C TRP A 53 0.46 -20.75 5.32
N LEU A 54 1.64 -20.57 5.94
CA LEU A 54 2.05 -19.26 6.45
C LEU A 54 2.25 -18.25 5.31
N LEU A 55 2.89 -18.64 4.20
CA LEU A 55 3.04 -17.81 3.01
C LEU A 55 1.69 -17.46 2.38
N THR A 56 0.75 -18.39 2.36
CA THR A 56 -0.62 -18.15 1.88
C THR A 56 -1.32 -17.08 2.70
N ILE A 57 -1.30 -17.20 4.04
CA ILE A 57 -1.90 -16.20 4.94
C ILE A 57 -1.16 -14.86 4.83
N ALA A 58 0.17 -14.88 4.75
CA ALA A 58 0.98 -13.68 4.54
C ALA A 58 0.63 -12.97 3.23
N THR A 59 0.42 -13.73 2.15
CA THR A 59 0.01 -13.20 0.84
C THR A 59 -1.38 -12.56 0.91
N PHE A 60 -2.33 -13.23 1.56
CA PHE A 60 -3.66 -12.66 1.79
C PHE A 60 -3.58 -11.35 2.58
N LEU A 61 -2.81 -11.30 3.67
CA LEU A 61 -2.61 -10.07 4.43
C LEU A 61 -1.90 -8.98 3.63
N ALA A 62 -0.97 -9.34 2.75
CA ALA A 62 -0.34 -8.38 1.85
C ALA A 62 -1.36 -7.75 0.90
N PHE A 63 -2.28 -8.55 0.31
CA PHE A 63 -3.35 -8.03 -0.55
C PHE A 63 -4.24 -7.04 0.20
N VAL A 64 -4.68 -7.43 1.41
CA VAL A 64 -5.47 -6.55 2.30
C VAL A 64 -4.72 -5.27 2.65
N THR A 65 -3.43 -5.39 2.95
CA THR A 65 -2.57 -4.24 3.27
C THR A 65 -2.49 -3.28 2.10
N LEU A 66 -2.21 -3.79 0.88
CA LEU A 66 -2.13 -2.98 -0.32
C LEU A 66 -3.45 -2.24 -0.58
N TRP A 67 -4.57 -2.97 -0.60
CA TRP A 67 -5.89 -2.37 -0.76
C TRP A 67 -6.17 -1.30 0.30
N HIS A 68 -5.87 -1.58 1.56
CA HIS A 68 -6.09 -0.67 2.67
C HIS A 68 -5.26 0.62 2.54
N GLU A 69 -3.99 0.50 2.18
CA GLU A 69 -3.13 1.67 1.93
C GLU A 69 -3.67 2.57 0.82
N TYR A 70 -4.18 1.97 -0.26
CA TYR A 70 -4.79 2.73 -1.34
C TYR A 70 -6.06 3.44 -0.91
N LEU A 71 -6.93 2.74 -0.20
CA LEU A 71 -8.14 3.34 0.35
C LEU A 71 -7.80 4.55 1.22
N MET A 72 -6.79 4.43 2.09
CA MET A 72 -6.39 5.54 2.95
C MET A 72 -5.84 6.73 2.15
N GLN A 73 -5.01 6.50 1.13
CA GLN A 73 -4.46 7.59 0.32
C GLN A 73 -5.54 8.30 -0.49
N ALA A 74 -6.44 7.54 -1.13
CA ALA A 74 -7.55 8.08 -1.92
C ALA A 74 -8.54 8.89 -1.09
N LEU A 75 -8.69 8.57 0.20
CA LEU A 75 -9.55 9.31 1.13
C LEU A 75 -8.86 10.49 1.80
N ALA A 76 -7.53 10.42 2.00
CA ALA A 76 -6.78 11.47 2.69
C ALA A 76 -6.42 12.64 1.78
N PHE A 77 -6.13 12.40 0.49
CA PHE A 77 -5.58 13.42 -0.40
C PHE A 77 -6.46 13.66 -1.61
N VAL A 78 -6.48 14.92 -2.07
CA VAL A 78 -7.07 15.31 -3.35
C VAL A 78 -5.95 15.55 -4.35
N TRP A 79 -5.94 14.83 -5.47
CA TRP A 79 -4.98 15.10 -6.55
C TRP A 79 -5.59 14.95 -7.93
N ILE A 80 -4.91 15.56 -8.92
CA ILE A 80 -5.23 15.35 -10.33
C ILE A 80 -4.41 14.13 -10.78
N PRO A 81 -5.05 13.07 -11.28
CA PRO A 81 -4.35 11.86 -11.64
C PRO A 81 -3.51 12.04 -12.90
N THR A 82 -2.39 11.32 -12.95
CA THR A 82 -1.54 11.20 -14.13
C THR A 82 -1.62 9.79 -14.73
N LEU A 83 -0.98 9.60 -15.89
CA LEU A 83 -0.83 8.28 -16.48
C LEU A 83 -0.12 7.31 -15.51
N LEU A 84 0.87 7.78 -14.75
CA LEU A 84 1.56 6.93 -13.79
C LEU A 84 0.62 6.45 -12.69
N ASP A 85 -0.24 7.32 -12.16
CA ASP A 85 -1.28 6.90 -11.20
C ASP A 85 -2.14 5.77 -11.78
N SER A 86 -2.54 5.86 -13.05
CA SER A 86 -3.36 4.80 -13.67
C SER A 86 -2.66 3.45 -13.82
N LEU A 87 -1.32 3.40 -13.83
CA LEU A 87 -0.54 2.17 -13.95
C LEU A 87 -0.29 1.48 -12.61
N VAL A 88 -0.33 2.23 -11.52
CA VAL A 88 -0.04 1.76 -10.17
C VAL A 88 -0.88 0.52 -9.77
N PRO A 89 -2.21 0.44 -10.00
CA PRO A 89 -3.00 -0.75 -9.65
C PRO A 89 -2.57 -2.01 -10.40
N PHE A 90 -2.16 -1.86 -11.66
CA PHE A 90 -1.68 -2.97 -12.48
C PHE A 90 -0.30 -3.46 -12.04
N ALA A 91 0.56 -2.54 -11.57
CA ALA A 91 1.84 -2.91 -10.97
C ALA A 91 1.63 -3.72 -9.68
N PHE A 92 0.64 -3.37 -8.84
CA PHE A 92 0.27 -4.23 -7.70
C PHE A 92 -0.27 -5.56 -8.15
N LEU A 93 -1.21 -5.58 -9.10
CA LEU A 93 -1.75 -6.84 -9.60
C LEU A 93 -0.61 -7.78 -10.03
N ALA A 94 0.37 -7.29 -10.79
CA ALA A 94 1.52 -8.10 -11.20
C ALA A 94 2.29 -8.67 -10.00
N CYS A 95 2.54 -7.86 -8.96
CA CYS A 95 3.24 -8.32 -7.76
C CYS A 95 2.39 -9.29 -6.93
N GLU A 96 1.08 -9.07 -6.85
CA GLU A 96 0.11 -9.91 -6.14
C GLU A 96 -0.01 -11.29 -6.80
N LEU A 97 -0.10 -11.32 -8.14
CA LEU A 97 -0.08 -12.56 -8.92
C LEU A 97 1.24 -13.32 -8.74
N LEU A 98 2.37 -12.60 -8.71
CA LEU A 98 3.67 -13.20 -8.47
C LEU A 98 3.76 -13.80 -7.06
N ALA A 99 3.29 -13.07 -6.04
CA ALA A 99 3.25 -13.55 -4.66
C ALA A 99 2.35 -14.79 -4.54
N ALA A 100 1.15 -14.75 -5.11
CA ALA A 100 0.23 -15.89 -5.15
C ALA A 100 0.86 -17.11 -5.83
N HIS A 101 1.57 -16.93 -6.95
CA HIS A 101 2.24 -18.04 -7.63
C HIS A 101 3.25 -18.77 -6.73
N PHE A 102 4.03 -18.00 -5.96
CA PHE A 102 5.13 -18.50 -5.14
C PHE A 102 4.76 -18.93 -3.71
N VAL A 103 3.48 -18.98 -3.35
CA VAL A 103 3.06 -19.49 -2.02
C VAL A 103 3.39 -20.96 -1.80
N TYR A 104 3.63 -21.73 -2.88
CA TYR A 104 4.01 -23.15 -2.83
C TYR A 104 5.41 -23.36 -3.39
N ASN A 105 6.31 -23.95 -2.59
CA ASN A 105 7.70 -24.26 -2.97
C ASN A 105 8.48 -23.06 -3.56
N GLY A 106 8.13 -21.84 -3.17
CA GLY A 106 8.52 -20.62 -3.86
C GLY A 106 9.11 -19.52 -2.98
N LEU A 107 9.56 -19.80 -1.75
CA LEU A 107 9.94 -18.77 -0.77
C LEU A 107 10.86 -17.68 -1.34
N ARG A 108 11.91 -18.04 -2.08
CA ARG A 108 12.80 -17.06 -2.72
C ARG A 108 12.04 -16.13 -3.67
N GLY A 109 11.23 -16.68 -4.57
CA GLY A 109 10.40 -15.90 -5.49
C GLY A 109 9.35 -15.06 -4.75
N TRP A 110 8.81 -15.60 -3.66
CA TRP A 110 7.86 -14.90 -2.80
C TRP A 110 8.48 -13.67 -2.13
N LEU A 111 9.71 -13.77 -1.62
CA LEU A 111 10.46 -12.63 -1.05
C LEU A 111 10.71 -11.52 -2.09
N LEU A 112 11.00 -11.89 -3.34
CA LEU A 112 11.09 -10.93 -4.43
C LEU A 112 9.75 -10.22 -4.66
N ALA A 113 8.66 -10.98 -4.75
CA ALA A 113 7.32 -10.43 -4.95
C ALA A 113 6.94 -9.46 -3.81
N LEU A 114 7.22 -9.82 -2.55
CA LEU A 114 7.00 -8.95 -1.40
C LEU A 114 7.81 -7.65 -1.50
N GLY A 115 9.12 -7.75 -1.79
CA GLY A 115 9.99 -6.59 -1.96
C GLY A 115 9.51 -5.66 -3.06
N LEU A 116 9.14 -6.20 -4.22
CA LEU A 116 8.60 -5.44 -5.34
C LEU A 116 7.29 -4.74 -4.99
N SER A 117 6.35 -5.42 -4.30
CA SER A 117 5.11 -4.79 -3.84
C SER A 117 5.36 -3.55 -3.00
N PHE A 118 6.31 -3.61 -2.05
CA PHE A 118 6.65 -2.44 -1.24
C PHE A 118 7.37 -1.35 -2.04
N VAL A 119 8.21 -1.70 -3.03
CA VAL A 119 8.82 -0.72 -3.95
C VAL A 119 7.73 0.03 -4.72
N VAL A 120 6.75 -0.67 -5.29
CA VAL A 120 5.62 -0.05 -5.98
C VAL A 120 4.84 0.85 -5.01
N GLY A 121 4.64 0.42 -3.75
CA GLY A 121 4.02 1.22 -2.69
C GLY A 121 4.75 2.53 -2.41
N VAL A 122 6.07 2.49 -2.28
CA VAL A 122 6.89 3.70 -2.08
C VAL A 122 6.84 4.62 -3.29
N VAL A 123 6.93 4.07 -4.50
CA VAL A 123 6.83 4.87 -5.74
C VAL A 123 5.48 5.56 -5.83
N ALA A 124 4.38 4.83 -5.57
CA ALA A 124 3.03 5.39 -5.57
C ALA A 124 2.89 6.50 -4.52
N GLN A 125 3.39 6.29 -3.30
CA GLN A 125 3.36 7.30 -2.26
C GLN A 125 4.15 8.56 -2.65
N LEU A 126 5.30 8.42 -3.30
CA LEU A 126 6.09 9.56 -3.79
C LEU A 126 5.34 10.32 -4.89
N LEU A 127 4.67 9.62 -5.81
CA LEU A 127 3.83 10.24 -6.84
C LEU A 127 2.69 11.03 -6.19
N THR A 128 1.93 10.42 -5.28
CA THR A 128 0.83 11.08 -4.56
C THR A 128 1.31 12.29 -3.77
N LEU A 129 2.44 12.19 -3.05
CA LEU A 129 2.98 13.32 -2.29
C LEU A 129 3.47 14.46 -3.19
N THR A 130 4.04 14.13 -4.34
CA THR A 130 4.48 15.14 -5.32
C THR A 130 3.27 15.89 -5.89
N GLN A 131 2.20 15.17 -6.23
CA GLN A 131 0.96 15.77 -6.72
C GLN A 131 0.21 16.54 -5.62
N ALA A 132 0.16 16.01 -4.40
CA ALA A 132 -0.47 16.68 -3.27
C ALA A 132 0.22 18.02 -2.93
N ARG A 133 1.54 18.12 -3.14
CA ARG A 133 2.29 19.38 -2.98
C ARG A 133 1.96 20.41 -4.06
N LEU A 134 1.65 19.98 -5.29
CA LEU A 134 1.23 20.88 -6.37
C LEU A 134 -0.14 21.51 -6.07
N LEU A 135 -1.01 20.78 -5.35
CA LEU A 135 -2.31 21.26 -4.87
C LEU A 135 -2.24 21.67 -3.40
N SER A 136 -1.23 22.49 -3.06
CA SER A 136 -0.87 22.75 -1.67
C SER A 136 -2.02 23.31 -0.83
N GLU A 137 -2.91 24.14 -1.40
CA GLU A 137 -4.00 24.74 -0.60
C GLU A 137 -4.99 23.70 -0.06
N GLU A 138 -5.32 22.66 -0.84
CA GLU A 138 -6.31 21.64 -0.46
C GLU A 138 -5.70 20.57 0.46
N ASN A 139 -4.39 20.30 0.34
CA ASN A 139 -3.75 19.18 1.04
C ASN A 139 -2.78 19.58 2.17
N ARG A 140 -2.39 20.86 2.28
CA ARG A 140 -1.29 21.27 3.19
C ARG A 140 -1.55 20.92 4.65
N ASP A 141 -2.77 21.10 5.12
CA ASP A 141 -3.10 20.85 6.52
C ASP A 141 -3.19 19.34 6.82
N VAL A 142 -3.71 18.55 5.87
CA VAL A 142 -3.70 17.08 5.93
C VAL A 142 -2.27 16.53 5.94
N VAL A 143 -1.42 17.00 5.01
CA VAL A 143 -0.01 16.56 4.91
C VAL A 143 0.73 16.84 6.21
N ARG A 144 0.52 18.01 6.84
CA ARG A 144 1.14 18.33 8.14
C ARG A 144 0.65 17.42 9.26
N ALA A 145 -0.66 17.17 9.35
CA ALA A 145 -1.24 16.31 10.39
C ALA A 145 -0.70 14.87 10.32
N LEU A 146 -0.49 14.36 9.10
CA LEU A 146 -0.08 12.99 8.84
C LEU A 146 1.44 12.79 8.73
N ALA A 147 2.23 13.87 8.61
CA ALA A 147 3.68 13.82 8.39
C ALA A 147 4.48 12.93 9.37
N PRO A 148 4.21 12.92 10.68
CA PRO A 148 4.97 12.07 11.61
C PRO A 148 4.74 10.59 11.34
N GLN A 149 3.49 10.20 11.08
CA GLN A 149 3.14 8.81 10.84
C GLN A 149 3.57 8.34 9.44
N SER A 150 3.51 9.22 8.43
CA SER A 150 3.97 8.86 7.08
C SER A 150 5.48 8.58 7.04
N ARG A 151 6.29 9.26 7.86
CA ARG A 151 7.74 8.97 7.99
C ARG A 151 8.02 7.61 8.61
N ILE A 152 7.31 7.25 9.68
CA ILE A 152 7.43 5.93 10.31
C ILE A 152 7.10 4.83 9.30
N ARG A 153 5.99 5.01 8.57
CA ARG A 153 5.55 4.06 7.55
C ARG A 153 6.54 3.95 6.39
N ALA A 154 7.12 5.07 5.94
CA ALA A 154 8.16 5.05 4.92
C ALA A 154 9.42 4.31 5.39
N ALA A 155 9.82 4.50 6.66
CA ALA A 155 10.94 3.77 7.24
C ALA A 155 10.65 2.27 7.35
N LEU A 156 9.46 1.88 7.81
CA LEU A 156 9.04 0.47 7.86
C LEU A 156 9.01 -0.16 6.46
N GLY A 157 8.46 0.55 5.47
CA GLY A 157 8.46 0.12 4.08
C GLY A 157 9.88 -0.08 3.55
N ALA A 158 10.79 0.87 3.80
CA ALA A 158 12.20 0.75 3.41
C ALA A 158 12.88 -0.45 4.06
N VAL A 159 12.65 -0.69 5.35
CA VAL A 159 13.16 -1.88 6.05
C VAL A 159 12.66 -3.17 5.41
N ILE A 160 11.37 -3.26 5.09
CA ILE A 160 10.78 -4.44 4.45
C ILE A 160 11.36 -4.65 3.04
N ILE A 161 11.52 -3.58 2.26
CA ILE A 161 12.14 -3.65 0.92
C ILE A 161 13.56 -4.20 1.03
N VAL A 162 14.40 -3.57 1.87
CA VAL A 162 15.80 -3.97 2.02
C VAL A 162 15.89 -5.40 2.53
N ALA A 163 15.14 -5.75 3.59
CA ALA A 163 15.15 -7.10 4.14
C ALA A 163 14.73 -8.15 3.10
N SER A 164 13.64 -7.91 2.36
CA SER A 164 13.10 -8.88 1.39
C SER A 164 14.02 -9.04 0.18
N LEU A 165 14.55 -7.93 -0.37
CA LEU A 165 15.45 -7.98 -1.52
C LEU A 165 16.83 -8.53 -1.16
N CYS A 166 17.36 -8.22 0.02
CA CYS A 166 18.59 -8.83 0.52
C CYS A 166 18.40 -10.33 0.77
N ALA A 167 17.29 -10.74 1.39
CA ALA A 167 16.97 -12.16 1.60
C ALA A 167 16.81 -12.91 0.26
N TRP A 168 16.21 -12.28 -0.75
CA TRP A 168 16.13 -12.84 -2.10
C TRP A 168 17.50 -12.96 -2.79
N ALA A 169 18.33 -11.92 -2.70
CA ALA A 169 19.63 -11.85 -3.39
C ALA A 169 20.67 -12.78 -2.74
N LEU A 170 20.67 -12.86 -1.41
CA LEU A 170 21.61 -13.65 -0.61
C LEU A 170 21.04 -15.00 -0.18
N TYR A 171 19.93 -15.45 -0.78
CA TYR A 171 19.18 -16.63 -0.36
C TYR A 171 20.05 -17.89 -0.22
N ASP A 172 20.84 -18.17 -1.25
CA ASP A 172 21.71 -19.36 -1.30
C ASP A 172 22.94 -19.20 -0.40
N VAL A 173 23.49 -17.99 -0.33
CA VAL A 173 24.67 -17.64 0.48
C VAL A 173 24.38 -17.81 1.98
N LEU A 174 23.20 -17.35 2.41
CA LEU A 174 22.75 -17.43 3.80
C LEU A 174 22.02 -18.75 4.11
N ARG A 175 21.89 -19.66 3.12
CA ARG A 175 21.19 -20.94 3.24
C ARG A 175 19.76 -20.81 3.79
N LEU A 176 19.06 -19.73 3.41
CA LEU A 176 17.70 -19.45 3.89
C LEU A 176 16.70 -20.55 3.55
N GLY A 177 17.00 -21.36 2.52
CA GLY A 177 16.23 -22.55 2.16
C GLY A 177 16.19 -23.66 3.21
N GLN A 178 17.07 -23.65 4.21
CA GLN A 178 17.02 -24.59 5.35
C GLN A 178 16.07 -24.11 6.46
N GLU A 179 15.81 -22.79 6.54
CA GLU A 179 15.06 -22.14 7.61
C GLU A 179 13.81 -21.44 7.06
N GLN A 180 13.14 -22.06 6.09
CA GLN A 180 12.07 -21.42 5.31
C GLN A 180 10.93 -20.90 6.18
N PHE A 181 10.53 -21.68 7.17
CA PHE A 181 9.47 -21.31 8.11
C PHE A 181 9.83 -20.05 8.90
N VAL A 182 11.07 -19.95 9.41
CA VAL A 182 11.52 -18.79 10.19
C VAL A 182 11.55 -17.53 9.33
N VAL A 183 12.05 -17.65 8.09
CA VAL A 183 12.09 -16.53 7.14
C VAL A 183 10.68 -16.07 6.78
N ALA A 184 9.77 -17.00 6.50
CA ALA A 184 8.36 -16.71 6.24
C ALA A 184 7.69 -16.03 7.46
N LEU A 185 7.98 -16.50 8.68
CA LEU A 185 7.46 -15.92 9.92
C LEU A 185 7.94 -14.48 10.15
N VAL A 186 9.23 -14.21 9.92
CA VAL A 186 9.78 -12.85 10.02
C VAL A 186 9.11 -11.92 9.02
N ALA A 187 8.95 -12.35 7.76
CA ALA A 187 8.25 -11.56 6.75
C ALA A 187 6.78 -11.32 7.11
N PHE A 188 6.09 -12.35 7.59
CA PHE A 188 4.71 -12.27 8.08
C PHE A 188 4.55 -11.26 9.22
N VAL A 189 5.45 -11.30 10.22
CA VAL A 189 5.48 -10.31 11.30
C VAL A 189 5.72 -8.91 10.75
N GLY A 190 6.61 -8.74 9.76
CA GLY A 190 6.82 -7.47 9.08
C GLY A 190 5.54 -6.91 8.45
N ILE A 191 4.76 -7.75 7.77
CA ILE A 191 3.45 -7.39 7.20
C ILE A 191 2.48 -6.96 8.30
N ILE A 192 2.37 -7.73 9.39
CA ILE A 192 1.51 -7.38 10.53
C ILE A 192 1.91 -6.05 11.16
N VAL A 193 3.20 -5.82 11.40
CA VAL A 193 3.71 -4.57 11.97
C VAL A 193 3.39 -3.39 11.05
N PHE A 194 3.57 -3.56 9.75
CA PHE A 194 3.25 -2.52 8.77
C PHE A 194 1.74 -2.23 8.74
N LEU A 195 0.89 -3.26 8.70
CA LEU A 195 -0.57 -3.12 8.75
C LEU A 195 -1.03 -2.48 10.08
N GLY A 196 -0.47 -2.90 11.20
CA GLY A 196 -0.75 -2.33 12.53
C GLY A 196 -0.37 -0.85 12.62
N SER A 197 0.66 -0.43 11.88
CA SER A 197 1.05 0.99 11.78
C SER A 197 0.04 1.85 11.00
N SER A 198 -0.98 1.26 10.38
CA SER A 198 -2.10 1.97 9.72
C SER A 198 -3.14 2.47 10.72
N VAL A 199 -3.27 1.82 11.88
CA VAL A 199 -4.19 2.24 12.96
C VAL A 199 -3.91 3.68 13.45
N PRO A 200 -2.68 4.04 13.88
CA PRO A 200 -2.41 5.42 14.31
C PRO A 200 -2.50 6.43 13.16
N TYR A 201 -2.26 6.01 11.91
CA TYR A 201 -2.45 6.87 10.74
C TYR A 201 -3.93 7.23 10.56
N TRP A 202 -4.81 6.22 10.61
CA TRP A 202 -6.25 6.39 10.49
C TRP A 202 -6.83 7.23 11.62
N ASN A 203 -6.41 6.97 12.86
CA ASN A 203 -6.86 7.73 14.02
C ASN A 203 -6.52 9.23 13.88
N ARG A 204 -5.36 9.57 13.32
CA ARG A 204 -5.00 10.96 13.03
C ARG A 204 -5.82 11.57 11.91
N LEU A 205 -6.11 10.83 10.85
CA LEU A 205 -6.97 11.30 9.77
C LEU A 205 -8.39 11.58 10.30
N LEU A 206 -8.94 10.70 11.14
CA LEU A 206 -10.24 10.89 11.77
C LEU A 206 -10.25 12.05 12.78
N ALA A 207 -9.18 12.23 13.57
CA ALA A 207 -9.06 13.39 14.43
C ALA A 207 -8.98 14.71 13.63
N TYR A 208 -8.35 14.68 12.45
CA TYR A 208 -8.34 15.81 11.51
C TYR A 208 -9.74 16.13 10.99
N THR A 209 -10.52 15.14 10.55
CA THR A 209 -11.88 15.40 10.06
C THR A 209 -12.84 15.88 11.15
N ARG A 210 -12.53 15.61 12.42
CA ARG A 210 -13.27 16.13 13.59
C ARG A 210 -12.83 17.54 14.04
N GLY A 211 -11.82 18.14 13.41
CA GLY A 211 -11.32 19.47 13.76
C GLY A 211 -10.45 19.52 15.02
N GLU A 212 -10.01 18.38 15.57
CA GLU A 212 -9.26 18.31 16.84
C GLU A 212 -7.88 19.00 16.77
N PHE A 213 -7.33 19.19 15.56
CA PHE A 213 -6.06 19.88 15.33
C PHE A 213 -6.18 21.41 15.22
N GLU A 214 -7.38 21.96 14.98
CA GLU A 214 -7.59 23.42 14.98
C GLU A 214 -7.70 23.99 16.41
N ALA A 215 -8.18 23.18 17.36
CA ALA A 215 -8.29 23.55 18.78
C ALA A 215 -6.93 23.79 19.48
N GLN A 216 -5.81 23.39 18.86
CA GLN A 216 -4.46 23.56 19.39
C GLN A 216 -3.70 24.77 18.80
N ARG A 217 -4.27 25.52 17.85
CA ARG A 217 -3.67 26.81 17.46
C ARG A 217 -3.89 27.80 18.62
N PRO A 218 -2.83 28.37 19.23
CA PRO A 218 -3.02 29.46 20.15
C PRO A 218 -3.76 30.56 19.40
N ARG A 219 -4.89 31.01 19.95
CA ARG A 219 -5.57 32.21 19.47
C ARG A 219 -4.51 33.31 19.47
N SER A 220 -4.05 33.71 18.29
CA SER A 220 -3.26 34.93 18.15
C SER A 220 -4.08 36.03 18.80
N VAL A 221 -3.53 36.59 19.88
CA VAL A 221 -4.08 37.75 20.57
C VAL A 221 -4.30 38.83 19.51
N GLN A 222 -5.51 39.39 19.53
CA GLN A 222 -6.01 40.44 18.65
C GLN A 222 -5.08 41.65 18.60
#